data_AF-A0A1Z4RJ31-F1
#
_entry.id   AF-A0A1Z4RJ31-F1
#
_cell.length_a   1.000
_cell.length_b   1.000
_cell.length_c   1.000
_cell.angle_alpha   90.00
_cell.angle_beta   90.00
_cell.angle_gamma   90.00
#
_symmetry.space_group_name_H-M   'P 1'
#
loop_
_entity.id
_entity.type
_entity.pdbx_description
1 polymer ?
#
loop_
_entity_poly.entity_id
_entity_poly.type
_entity_poly.pdbx_seq_one_letter_code
_entity_poly.pdbx_strand_id
1 'polypeptide(L)'
;MSIFFELLSAINNPNQQANVSQLQSIISSVQNLTTNQGINNLQLQSIMSIVGEQIRPALQQQQAIIGKGRLENLVSQAVTSGAGGSAFQSLFSPQFMQQIAETIIQKTDVNLNVVQSVIPTITSTALSLLEMGAPQTGAWGTSNPLLSSFLDTDDDGDNNLGNVIKFADRFLNPVSK
;
A
#
# COMPACT_ATOMS: atom_id res chain seq x y z
N MET A 1 -1.99 6.47 15.90
CA MET A 1 -0.54 6.19 15.73
C MET A 1 -0.36 5.89 14.25
N SER A 2 0.36 6.74 13.52
CA SER A 2 0.46 6.61 12.07
C SER A 2 1.15 5.32 11.62
N ILE A 3 0.65 4.72 10.52
CA ILE A 3 1.30 3.58 9.81
C ILE A 3 2.77 3.83 9.53
N PHE A 4 3.19 5.09 9.33
CA PHE A 4 4.61 5.40 9.14
C PHE A 4 5.46 5.05 10.39
N PHE A 5 4.96 5.30 11.60
CA PHE A 5 5.67 4.91 12.82
C PHE A 5 5.65 3.39 13.02
N GLU A 6 4.55 2.73 12.67
CA GLU A 6 4.48 1.26 12.65
C GLU A 6 5.49 0.68 11.67
N LEU A 7 5.65 1.30 10.48
CA LEU A 7 6.67 0.93 9.50
C LEU A 7 8.09 1.06 10.06
N LEU A 8 8.41 2.17 10.73
CA LEU A 8 9.72 2.33 11.37
C LEU A 8 9.94 1.31 12.49
N SER A 9 8.90 1.00 13.26
CA SER A 9 8.94 -0.03 14.31
C SER A 9 9.14 -1.41 13.70
N ALA A 10 8.51 -1.68 12.57
CA ALA A 10 8.63 -2.92 11.81
C ALA A 10 10.05 -3.14 11.29
N ILE A 11 10.65 -2.11 10.70
CA ILE A 11 12.03 -2.15 10.20
C ILE A 11 13.02 -2.45 11.33
N ASN A 12 12.74 -1.99 12.55
CA ASN A 12 13.57 -2.23 13.72
C ASN A 12 13.23 -3.55 14.44
N ASN A 13 12.24 -4.33 13.97
CA ASN A 13 11.83 -5.58 14.58
C ASN A 13 12.32 -6.78 13.77
N PRO A 14 13.27 -7.59 14.29
CA PRO A 14 13.79 -8.75 13.56
C PRO A 14 12.76 -9.86 13.32
N ASN A 15 11.60 -9.82 14.01
CA ASN A 15 10.53 -10.79 13.79
C ASN A 15 9.57 -10.37 12.67
N GLN A 16 9.78 -9.22 12.01
CA GLN A 16 8.96 -8.73 10.91
C GLN A 16 9.75 -8.72 9.61
N GLN A 17 9.04 -8.75 8.47
CA GLN A 17 9.67 -8.81 7.16
C GLN A 17 10.31 -7.47 6.73
N ALA A 18 9.80 -6.37 7.27
CA ALA A 18 10.21 -5.01 6.94
C ALA A 18 11.72 -4.81 7.04
N ASN A 19 12.30 -4.25 5.99
CA ASN A 19 13.67 -3.74 6.03
C ASN A 19 13.83 -2.52 5.13
N VAL A 20 14.92 -1.78 5.33
CA VAL A 20 15.21 -0.55 4.58
C VAL A 20 15.35 -0.81 3.07
N SER A 21 15.90 -1.96 2.66
CA SER A 21 16.07 -2.30 1.24
C SER A 21 14.73 -2.55 0.52
N GLN A 22 13.79 -3.21 1.19
CA GLN A 22 12.42 -3.36 0.70
C GLN A 22 11.72 -2.01 0.61
N LEU A 23 11.83 -1.17 1.64
CA LEU A 23 11.25 0.18 1.61
C LEU A 23 11.79 0.98 0.43
N GLN A 24 13.11 0.93 0.21
CA GLN A 24 13.75 1.58 -0.93
C GLN A 24 13.22 1.06 -2.26
N SER A 25 13.04 -0.26 -2.41
CA SER A 25 12.50 -0.86 -3.63
C SER A 25 11.07 -0.40 -3.92
N ILE A 26 10.23 -0.29 -2.88
CA ILE A 26 8.86 0.22 -2.96
C ILE A 26 8.88 1.69 -3.41
N ILE A 27 9.68 2.53 -2.74
CA ILE A 27 9.78 3.96 -3.07
C ILE A 27 10.35 4.18 -4.47
N SER A 28 11.37 3.42 -4.90
CA SER A 28 11.89 3.50 -6.26
C SER A 28 10.85 3.07 -7.31
N SER A 29 10.02 2.07 -7.02
CA SER A 29 8.93 1.65 -7.92
C SER A 29 7.91 2.78 -8.11
N VAL A 30 7.59 3.48 -7.03
CA VAL A 30 6.71 4.65 -7.02
C VAL A 30 7.33 5.83 -7.77
N GLN A 31 8.61 6.14 -7.54
CA GLN A 31 9.34 7.20 -8.26
C GLN A 31 9.45 6.90 -9.77
N ASN A 32 9.61 5.64 -10.16
CA ASN A 32 9.64 5.25 -11.58
C ASN A 32 8.34 5.59 -12.31
N LEU A 33 7.19 5.60 -11.62
CA LEU A 33 5.93 6.06 -12.20
C LEU A 33 5.99 7.56 -12.50
N THR A 34 6.61 8.36 -11.64
CA THR A 34 6.73 9.80 -11.87
C THR A 34 7.60 10.13 -13.08
N THR A 35 8.71 9.40 -13.23
CA THR A 35 9.66 9.63 -14.33
C THR A 35 9.12 9.15 -15.68
N ASN A 36 8.39 8.02 -15.70
CA ASN A 36 7.99 7.37 -16.96
C ASN A 36 6.57 7.70 -17.42
N GLN A 37 5.66 8.11 -16.52
CA GLN A 37 4.24 8.29 -16.83
C GLN A 37 3.80 9.77 -16.79
N GLY A 38 4.73 10.70 -16.56
CA GLY A 38 4.43 12.13 -16.48
C GLY A 38 3.58 12.54 -15.27
N ILE A 39 3.51 11.69 -14.25
CA ILE A 39 2.80 11.96 -12.99
C ILE A 39 3.73 12.74 -12.07
N ASN A 40 3.30 13.86 -11.50
CA ASN A 40 4.12 14.58 -10.53
C ASN A 40 3.97 14.00 -9.10
N ASN A 41 4.89 14.34 -8.20
CA ASN A 41 4.89 13.82 -6.81
C ASN A 41 3.60 14.12 -6.03
N LEU A 42 2.96 15.28 -6.26
CA LEU A 42 1.72 15.64 -5.60
C LEU A 42 0.56 14.77 -6.08
N GLN A 43 0.46 14.57 -7.40
CA GLN A 43 -0.52 13.67 -8.00
C GLN A 43 -0.33 12.25 -7.51
N LEU A 44 0.91 11.76 -7.43
CA LEU A 44 1.21 10.42 -6.94
C LEU A 44 0.80 10.23 -5.47
N GLN A 45 1.07 11.21 -4.60
CA GLN A 45 0.62 11.20 -3.21
C GLN A 45 -0.91 11.17 -3.12
N SER A 46 -1.60 11.97 -3.95
CA SER A 46 -3.06 11.97 -4.02
C SER A 46 -3.60 10.64 -4.54
N ILE A 47 -3.02 10.06 -5.59
CA ILE A 47 -3.41 8.75 -6.11
C ILE A 47 -3.24 7.68 -5.03
N MET A 48 -2.09 7.63 -4.36
CA MET A 48 -1.83 6.67 -3.29
C MET A 48 -2.80 6.83 -2.12
N SER A 49 -3.13 8.08 -1.76
CA SER A 49 -4.14 8.40 -0.75
C SER A 49 -5.50 7.82 -1.14
N ILE A 50 -5.96 8.11 -2.35
CA ILE A 50 -7.25 7.63 -2.87
C ILE A 50 -7.27 6.11 -2.93
N VAL A 51 -6.22 5.47 -3.46
CA VAL A 51 -6.11 4.01 -3.50
C VAL A 51 -6.22 3.42 -2.09
N GLY A 52 -5.47 3.97 -1.14
CA GLY A 52 -5.54 3.55 0.27
C GLY A 52 -6.96 3.68 0.86
N GLU A 53 -7.61 4.82 0.64
CA GLU A 53 -8.98 5.09 1.09
C GLU A 53 -9.99 4.11 0.47
N GLN A 54 -9.82 3.75 -0.80
CA GLN A 54 -10.75 2.84 -1.49
C GLN A 54 -10.51 1.37 -1.11
N ILE A 55 -9.26 0.91 -1.03
CA ILE A 55 -8.98 -0.51 -0.75
C ILE A 55 -9.23 -0.87 0.72
N ARG A 56 -9.18 0.09 1.65
CA ARG A 56 -9.36 -0.18 3.08
C ARG A 56 -10.72 -0.83 3.40
N PRO A 57 -11.88 -0.26 3.01
CA PRO A 57 -13.17 -0.91 3.21
C PRO A 57 -13.25 -2.32 2.59
N ALA A 58 -12.66 -2.51 1.41
CA ALA A 58 -12.63 -3.83 0.77
C ALA A 58 -11.84 -4.85 1.59
N LEU A 59 -10.66 -4.46 2.11
CA LEU A 59 -9.87 -5.31 2.99
C LEU A 59 -10.56 -5.56 4.35
N GLN A 60 -11.24 -4.56 4.92
CA GLN A 60 -12.03 -4.72 6.15
C GLN A 60 -13.18 -5.70 5.95
N GLN A 61 -13.91 -5.58 4.83
CA GLN A 61 -14.97 -6.51 4.47
C GLN A 61 -14.40 -7.93 4.31
N GLN A 62 -13.27 -8.07 3.62
CA GLN A 62 -12.61 -9.36 3.47
C GLN A 62 -12.19 -9.92 4.84
N GLN A 63 -11.63 -9.09 5.72
CA GLN A 63 -11.29 -9.47 7.09
C GLN A 63 -12.49 -10.03 7.87
N ALA A 64 -13.66 -9.38 7.72
CA ALA A 64 -14.89 -9.81 8.38
C ALA A 64 -15.39 -11.18 7.87
N ILE A 65 -15.11 -11.51 6.60
CA ILE A 65 -15.54 -12.78 5.97
C ILE A 65 -14.56 -13.92 6.28
N ILE A 66 -13.25 -13.72 6.06
CA ILE A 66 -12.25 -14.80 6.15
C ILE A 66 -11.43 -14.78 7.43
N GLY A 67 -11.55 -13.74 8.24
CA GLY A 67 -10.77 -13.52 9.46
C GLY A 67 -9.38 -12.95 9.21
N LYS A 68 -8.81 -12.34 10.25
CA LYS A 68 -7.53 -11.61 10.22
C LYS A 68 -6.36 -12.41 9.64
N GLY A 69 -6.10 -13.60 10.17
CA GLY A 69 -4.95 -14.41 9.73
C GLY A 69 -5.06 -14.89 8.28
N ARG A 70 -6.27 -15.15 7.77
CA ARG A 70 -6.44 -15.51 6.35
C ARG A 70 -6.28 -14.29 5.44
N LEU A 71 -6.70 -13.11 5.88
CA LEU A 71 -6.47 -11.87 5.15
C LEU A 71 -4.97 -11.56 5.03
N GLU A 72 -4.21 -11.67 6.13
CA GLU A 72 -2.74 -11.48 6.11
C GLU A 72 -2.08 -12.39 5.07
N ASN A 73 -2.48 -13.68 5.02
CA ASN A 73 -1.99 -14.62 4.02
C ASN A 73 -2.43 -14.26 2.59
N LEU A 74 -3.66 -13.79 2.40
CA LEU A 74 -4.18 -13.40 1.09
C LEU A 74 -3.46 -12.16 0.55
N VAL A 75 -3.18 -11.16 1.39
CA VAL A 75 -2.38 -9.99 1.05
C VAL A 75 -0.97 -10.42 0.63
N SER A 76 -0.33 -11.30 1.41
CA SER A 76 1.03 -11.79 1.09
C SER A 76 1.08 -12.53 -0.26
N GLN A 77 0.05 -13.35 -0.55
CA GLN A 77 -0.09 -14.01 -1.85
C GLN A 77 -0.34 -13.02 -2.99
N ALA A 78 -1.13 -11.98 -2.76
CA ALA A 78 -1.40 -10.94 -3.75
C ALA A 78 -0.13 -10.13 -4.08
N VAL A 79 0.72 -9.85 -3.09
CA VAL A 79 2.02 -9.21 -3.34
C VAL A 79 2.96 -10.14 -4.10
N THR A 80 3.08 -11.40 -3.66
CA THR A 80 3.97 -12.39 -4.29
C THR A 80 3.57 -12.70 -5.75
N SER A 81 2.27 -12.78 -6.03
CA SER A 81 1.75 -13.05 -7.39
C SER A 81 1.59 -11.80 -8.25
N GLY A 82 1.69 -10.61 -7.65
CA GLY A 82 1.51 -9.32 -8.31
C GLY A 82 0.07 -9.03 -8.75
N ALA A 83 -0.13 -7.88 -9.38
CA ALA A 83 -1.46 -7.37 -9.75
C ALA A 83 -2.23 -8.23 -10.78
N GLY A 84 -1.56 -9.16 -11.46
CA GLY A 84 -2.18 -10.12 -12.38
C GLY A 84 -2.61 -11.44 -11.74
N GLY A 85 -2.21 -11.68 -10.49
CA GLY A 85 -2.43 -12.95 -9.80
C GLY A 85 -3.88 -13.15 -9.33
N SER A 86 -4.27 -14.41 -9.14
CA SER A 86 -5.60 -14.78 -8.65
C SER A 86 -5.89 -14.24 -7.24
N ALA A 87 -4.87 -14.16 -6.37
CA ALA A 87 -5.00 -13.58 -5.03
C ALA A 87 -5.32 -12.07 -5.10
N PHE A 88 -4.67 -11.33 -6.00
CA PHE A 88 -4.98 -9.93 -6.23
C PHE A 88 -6.41 -9.74 -6.76
N GLN A 89 -6.82 -10.56 -7.74
CA GLN A 89 -8.18 -10.51 -8.30
C GLN A 89 -9.25 -10.93 -7.27
N SER A 90 -8.91 -11.79 -6.32
CA SER A 90 -9.77 -12.17 -5.21
C SER A 90 -9.97 -11.03 -4.21
N LEU A 91 -8.98 -10.13 -4.07
CA LEU A 91 -9.11 -8.93 -3.24
C LEU A 91 -9.83 -7.82 -4.00
N PHE A 92 -9.52 -7.65 -5.28
CA PHE A 92 -9.95 -6.51 -6.09
C PHE A 92 -10.48 -6.98 -7.44
N SER A 93 -11.80 -6.91 -7.62
CA SER A 93 -12.42 -7.23 -8.90
C SER A 93 -12.05 -6.20 -9.98
N PRO A 94 -12.10 -6.56 -11.28
CA PRO A 94 -11.87 -5.60 -12.36
C PRO A 94 -12.80 -4.39 -12.30
N GLN A 95 -14.07 -4.59 -11.91
CA GLN A 95 -15.05 -3.51 -11.77
C GLN A 95 -14.68 -2.56 -10.63
N PHE A 96 -14.21 -3.09 -9.50
CA PHE A 96 -13.75 -2.27 -8.38
C PHE A 96 -12.54 -1.43 -8.77
N MET A 97 -11.58 -2.01 -9.50
CA MET A 97 -10.42 -1.29 -10.00
C MET A 97 -10.77 -0.17 -10.99
N GLN A 98 -11.85 -0.34 -11.78
CA GLN A 98 -12.38 0.73 -12.63
C GLN A 98 -12.98 1.87 -11.81
N GLN A 99 -13.71 1.58 -10.73
CA GLN A 99 -14.27 2.61 -9.83
C GLN A 99 -13.17 3.45 -9.15
N ILE A 100 -12.07 2.80 -8.73
CA ILE A 100 -10.88 3.50 -8.23
C ILE A 100 -10.33 4.44 -9.30
N ALA A 101 -10.25 3.98 -10.55
CA ALA A 101 -9.76 4.80 -11.67
C ALA A 101 -10.61 6.05 -11.90
N GLU A 102 -11.93 5.91 -11.93
CA GLU A 102 -12.85 7.03 -12.07
C GLU A 102 -12.68 8.05 -10.95
N THR A 103 -12.53 7.58 -9.71
CA THR A 103 -12.32 8.45 -8.54
C THR A 103 -10.99 9.22 -8.64
N ILE A 104 -9.92 8.56 -9.08
CA ILE A 104 -8.60 9.21 -9.26
C ILE A 104 -8.68 10.30 -10.32
N ILE A 105 -9.32 10.02 -11.46
CA ILE A 105 -9.43 10.99 -12.56
C ILE A 105 -10.17 12.25 -12.12
N GLN A 106 -11.24 12.08 -11.33
CA GLN A 106 -12.02 13.19 -10.80
C GLN A 106 -11.24 14.07 -9.81
N LYS A 107 -10.21 13.52 -9.15
CA LYS A 107 -9.51 14.21 -8.03
C LYS A 107 -8.07 14.63 -8.32
N THR A 108 -7.43 14.14 -9.39
CA THR A 108 -5.98 14.30 -9.58
C THR A 108 -5.57 14.97 -10.90
N ASP A 109 -6.53 15.32 -11.76
CA ASP A 109 -6.32 15.84 -13.13
C ASP A 109 -5.43 14.94 -14.01
N VAL A 110 -5.18 13.69 -13.59
CA VAL A 110 -4.39 12.72 -14.35
C VAL A 110 -5.26 12.10 -15.43
N ASN A 111 -4.67 11.97 -16.63
CA ASN A 111 -5.36 11.39 -17.77
C ASN A 111 -5.79 9.93 -17.52
N LEU A 112 -6.98 9.56 -17.99
CA LEU A 112 -7.55 8.20 -17.91
C LEU A 112 -6.57 7.10 -18.33
N ASN A 113 -5.86 7.26 -19.45
CA ASN A 113 -4.95 6.24 -19.97
C ASN A 113 -3.76 6.02 -19.03
N VAL A 114 -3.26 7.10 -18.41
CA VAL A 114 -2.20 7.03 -17.41
C VAL A 114 -2.72 6.39 -16.14
N VAL A 115 -3.89 6.81 -15.65
CA VAL A 115 -4.50 6.24 -14.45
C VAL A 115 -4.73 4.73 -14.60
N GLN A 116 -5.30 4.29 -15.72
CA GLN A 116 -5.52 2.87 -16.00
C GLN A 116 -4.22 2.05 -16.08
N SER A 117 -3.12 2.65 -16.58
CA SER A 117 -1.84 1.95 -16.69
C SER A 117 -1.12 1.81 -15.35
N VAL A 118 -1.31 2.74 -14.41
CA VAL A 118 -0.55 2.76 -13.14
C VAL A 118 -1.31 2.18 -11.95
N ILE A 119 -2.65 2.17 -11.97
CA ILE A 119 -3.45 1.72 -10.83
C ILE A 119 -3.06 0.32 -10.34
N PRO A 120 -2.94 -0.71 -11.20
CA PRO A 120 -2.60 -2.05 -10.73
C PRO A 120 -1.27 -2.07 -9.96
N THR A 121 -0.28 -1.33 -10.47
CA THR A 121 1.04 -1.18 -9.84
C THR A 121 0.95 -0.43 -8.52
N ILE A 122 0.20 0.67 -8.44
CA ILE A 122 0.04 1.46 -7.22
C ILE A 122 -0.70 0.65 -6.15
N THR A 123 -1.76 -0.05 -6.51
CA THR A 123 -2.49 -0.93 -5.59
C THR A 123 -1.60 -2.08 -5.10
N SER A 124 -0.81 -2.69 -5.99
CA SER A 124 0.18 -3.70 -5.58
C SER A 124 1.23 -3.12 -4.63
N THR A 125 1.69 -1.90 -4.89
CA THR A 125 2.66 -1.19 -4.03
C THR A 125 2.07 -0.92 -2.65
N ALA A 126 0.80 -0.50 -2.59
CA ALA A 126 0.08 -0.32 -1.34
C ALA A 126 0.00 -1.62 -0.54
N LEU A 127 -0.31 -2.75 -1.19
CA LEU A 127 -0.27 -4.06 -0.55
C LEU A 127 1.14 -4.44 -0.08
N SER A 128 2.18 -4.22 -0.88
CA SER A 128 3.57 -4.49 -0.49
C SER A 128 4.00 -3.69 0.73
N LEU A 129 3.58 -2.42 0.82
CA LEU A 129 3.84 -1.59 1.98
C LEU A 129 3.16 -2.16 3.23
N LEU A 130 1.90 -2.60 3.12
CA LEU A 130 1.18 -3.24 4.23
C LEU A 130 1.78 -4.60 4.61
N GLU A 131 2.29 -5.36 3.64
CA GLU A 131 2.96 -6.65 3.88
C GLU A 131 4.27 -6.49 4.66
N MET A 132 4.93 -5.33 4.63
CA MET A 132 6.18 -5.14 5.38
C MET A 132 6.05 -5.46 6.88
N GLY A 133 4.88 -5.22 7.49
CA GLY A 133 4.63 -5.58 8.88
C GLY A 133 4.43 -7.08 9.13
N ALA A 134 4.32 -7.90 8.08
CA ALA A 134 4.07 -9.32 8.21
C ALA A 134 5.17 -10.01 9.03
N PRO A 135 4.83 -11.04 9.81
CA PRO A 135 5.81 -11.83 10.53
C PRO A 135 6.82 -12.46 9.57
N GLN A 136 8.09 -12.55 9.98
CA GLN A 136 9.06 -13.39 9.29
C GLN A 136 8.60 -14.86 9.30
N THR A 137 8.98 -15.62 8.27
CA THR A 137 8.77 -17.06 8.22
C THR A 137 9.34 -17.72 9.48
N GLY A 138 8.48 -18.39 10.26
CA GLY A 138 8.85 -19.00 11.53
C GLY A 138 8.57 -18.16 12.78
N ALA A 139 8.15 -16.91 12.66
CA ALA A 139 7.67 -16.07 13.76
C ALA A 139 6.16 -16.31 14.03
N TRP A 140 5.84 -17.49 14.57
CA TRP A 140 4.46 -17.88 14.88
C TRP A 140 3.83 -16.97 15.94
N GLY A 141 2.58 -16.55 15.72
CA GLY A 141 1.80 -15.73 16.67
C GLY A 141 2.05 -14.22 16.60
N THR A 142 2.94 -13.75 15.72
CA THR A 142 3.14 -12.31 15.48
C THR A 142 2.18 -11.84 14.38
N SER A 143 1.36 -10.85 14.68
CA SER A 143 0.41 -10.26 13.72
C SER A 143 1.09 -9.18 12.88
N ASN A 144 0.53 -8.86 11.71
CA ASN A 144 0.99 -7.74 10.90
C ASN A 144 0.49 -6.39 11.48
N PRO A 145 1.34 -5.57 12.13
CA PRO A 145 0.89 -4.33 12.75
C PRO A 145 0.54 -3.26 11.71
N LEU A 146 1.21 -3.24 10.54
CA LEU A 146 0.90 -2.28 9.48
C LEU A 146 -0.49 -2.53 8.89
N LEU A 147 -0.79 -3.78 8.55
CA LEU A 147 -2.11 -4.17 8.09
C LEU A 147 -3.16 -3.95 9.19
N SER A 148 -2.84 -4.25 10.45
CA SER A 148 -3.76 -4.01 11.57
C SER A 148 -4.08 -2.54 11.73
N SER A 149 -3.06 -1.68 11.82
CA SER A 149 -3.21 -0.21 11.93
C SER A 149 -3.98 0.37 10.75
N PHE A 150 -3.74 -0.15 9.55
CA PHE A 150 -4.47 0.27 8.36
C PHE A 150 -5.97 -0.07 8.39
N LEU A 151 -6.35 -1.17 9.04
CA LEU A 151 -7.74 -1.62 9.13
C LEU A 151 -8.47 -1.08 10.37
N ASP A 152 -7.75 -0.72 11.43
CA ASP A 152 -8.31 -0.31 12.75
C ASP A 152 -8.67 1.18 12.85
N THR A 153 -8.86 1.87 11.72
CA THR A 153 -8.93 3.34 11.71
C THR A 153 -10.28 3.88 12.19
N ASP A 154 -10.24 4.84 13.10
CA ASP A 154 -11.32 5.70 13.62
C ASP A 154 -11.48 7.02 12.84
N ASP A 155 -10.91 7.08 11.64
CA ASP A 155 -11.01 8.15 10.62
C ASP A 155 -10.23 9.46 10.89
N ASP A 156 -9.16 9.42 11.70
CA ASP A 156 -8.32 10.58 12.04
C ASP A 156 -7.26 11.00 10.99
N GLY A 157 -7.08 10.21 9.92
CA GLY A 157 -6.16 10.50 8.82
C GLY A 157 -4.72 9.97 9.00
N ASP A 158 -4.40 9.31 10.12
CA ASP A 158 -3.07 8.75 10.40
C ASP A 158 -2.67 7.59 9.46
N ASN A 159 -3.66 7.02 8.78
CA ASN A 159 -3.55 5.81 7.95
C ASN A 159 -3.57 6.09 6.44
N ASN A 160 -3.33 7.35 6.05
CA ASN A 160 -3.23 7.77 4.66
C ASN A 160 -1.90 7.28 4.04
N LEU A 161 -1.98 6.40 3.04
CA LEU A 161 -0.80 5.80 2.40
C LEU A 161 0.02 6.80 1.58
N GLY A 162 -0.58 7.87 1.06
CA GLY A 162 0.14 8.97 0.41
C GLY A 162 1.09 9.69 1.37
N ASN A 163 0.65 9.92 2.61
CA ASN A 163 1.51 10.47 3.66
C ASN A 163 2.63 9.50 4.06
N VAL A 164 2.33 8.19 4.15
CA VAL A 164 3.36 7.17 4.46
C VAL A 164 4.45 7.17 3.40
N ILE A 165 4.09 7.17 2.11
CA ILE A 165 5.05 7.25 0.99
C ILE A 165 5.87 8.54 1.06
N LYS A 166 5.23 9.69 1.31
CA LYS A 166 5.91 10.98 1.46
C LYS A 166 6.95 10.95 2.59
N PHE A 167 6.60 10.38 3.74
CA PHE A 167 7.53 10.29 4.87
C PHE A 167 8.62 9.26 4.66
N ALA A 168 8.30 8.12 4.03
CA ALA A 168 9.28 7.11 3.65
C ALA A 168 10.30 7.65 2.63
N ASP A 169 9.86 8.41 1.64
CA ASP A 169 10.74 9.08 0.68
C ASP A 169 11.69 10.06 1.40
N ARG A 170 11.18 10.88 2.31
CA ARG A 170 11.99 11.80 3.13
C ARG A 170 12.96 11.07 4.06
N PHE A 171 12.57 9.91 4.58
CA PHE A 171 13.42 9.08 5.44
C PHE A 171 14.61 8.50 4.66
N LEU A 172 14.36 8.02 3.44
CA LEU A 172 15.41 7.46 2.56
C LEU A 172 16.27 8.55 1.91
N ASN A 173 15.67 9.70 1.59
CA ASN A 173 16.30 10.83 0.92
C ASN A 173 16.26 12.06 1.85
N PRO A 174 17.01 12.06 2.97
CA PRO A 174 17.06 13.20 3.86
C PRO A 174 17.63 14.40 3.11
N VAL A 175 16.96 15.55 3.19
CA VAL A 175 17.49 16.80 2.63
C VAL A 175 18.79 17.10 3.36
N SER A 176 19.92 16.96 2.66
CA SER A 176 21.23 17.40 3.14
C SER A 176 21.13 18.89 3.46
N LYS A 177 21.40 19.26 4.71
CA LYS A 177 21.57 20.66 5.10
C LYS A 177 22.87 21.21 4.54
#